data_AF-A0A1G0EWZ6-F1
#
_entry.id   AF-A0A1G0EWZ6-F1
#
_cell.length_a   1.000
_cell.length_b   1.000
_cell.length_c   1.000
_cell.angle_alpha   90.00
_cell.angle_beta   90.00
_cell.angle_gamma   90.00
#
_symmetry.space_group_name_H-M   'P 1'
#
loop_
_entity.id
_entity.type
_entity.pdbx_description
1 polymer ?
#
loop_
_entity_poly.entity_id
_entity_poly.type
_entity_poly.pdbx_seq_one_letter_code
_entity_poly.pdbx_strand_id
1 'polypeptide(L)'
;MAVRKSKEERIAALEAQIQKLKEASAAAPKEIKLTKESSGISTALSAIENAAELNEISVAEIIKALARIKRTGLKIENPVRKTKK
;
A
#
# COMPACT_ATOMS: atom_id res chain seq x y z
N MET A 1 -40.82 25.22 -5.14
CA MET A 1 -39.88 26.26 -5.61
C MET A 1 -38.46 25.82 -5.26
N ALA A 2 -37.55 25.74 -6.24
CA ALA A 2 -36.17 25.36 -5.99
C ALA A 2 -35.43 26.52 -5.31
N VAL A 3 -35.05 26.35 -4.04
CA VAL A 3 -34.27 27.33 -3.27
C VAL A 3 -32.90 27.44 -3.94
N ARG A 4 -32.71 28.48 -4.77
CA ARG A 4 -31.40 28.80 -5.33
C ARG A 4 -30.52 29.28 -4.18
N LYS A 5 -29.63 28.40 -3.72
CA LYS A 5 -28.62 28.76 -2.71
C LYS A 5 -27.92 30.06 -3.09
N SER A 6 -27.78 30.97 -2.13
CA SER A 6 -27.12 32.25 -2.34
C SER A 6 -25.65 32.01 -2.71
N LYS A 7 -25.00 33.00 -3.34
CA LYS A 7 -23.58 32.88 -3.69
C LYS A 7 -22.70 32.65 -2.45
N GLU A 8 -23.10 33.21 -1.32
CA GLU A 8 -22.41 33.10 -0.02
C GLU A 8 -22.51 31.67 0.55
N GLU A 9 -23.67 31.03 0.45
CA GLU A 9 -23.85 29.63 0.87
C GLU A 9 -23.01 28.66 0.02
N ARG A 10 -22.80 28.99 -1.26
CA ARG A 10 -21.91 28.21 -2.14
C ARG A 10 -20.45 28.37 -1.75
N ILE A 11 -20.02 29.57 -1.36
CA ILE A 11 -18.65 29.84 -0.91
C ILE A 11 -18.38 29.07 0.38
N ALA A 12 -19.27 29.17 1.38
CA ALA A 12 -19.11 28.45 2.65
C ALA A 12 -19.06 26.92 2.46
N ALA A 13 -19.88 26.38 1.53
CA ALA A 13 -19.85 24.95 1.21
C ALA A 13 -18.53 24.51 0.55
N LEU A 14 -17.96 25.34 -0.32
CA LEU A 14 -16.69 25.06 -0.99
C LEU A 14 -15.51 25.20 -0.02
N GLU A 15 -15.52 26.19 0.87
CA GLU A 15 -14.51 26.35 1.92
C GLU A 15 -14.49 25.14 2.87
N ALA A 16 -15.68 24.66 3.29
CA ALA A 16 -15.80 23.45 4.10
C ALA A 16 -15.28 22.20 3.38
N GLN A 17 -15.46 22.10 2.06
CA GLN A 17 -14.89 21.00 1.27
C GLN A 17 -13.37 21.09 1.16
N ILE A 18 -12.83 22.29 0.93
CA ILE A 18 -11.38 22.54 0.89
C ILE A 18 -10.74 22.18 2.24
N GLN A 19 -11.37 22.55 3.35
CA GLN A 19 -10.90 22.22 4.70
C GLN A 19 -10.83 20.71 4.92
N LYS A 20 -11.90 19.96 4.57
CA LYS A 20 -11.94 18.50 4.67
C LYS A 20 -10.88 17.82 3.80
N LEU A 21 -10.64 18.33 2.60
CA LEU A 21 -9.60 17.81 1.70
C LEU A 21 -8.19 18.06 2.26
N LYS A 22 -7.94 19.22 2.88
CA LYS A 22 -6.68 19.52 3.56
C LYS A 22 -6.44 18.63 4.77
N GLU A 23 -7.46 18.39 5.58
CA GLU A 23 -7.38 17.50 6.75
C GLU A 23 -7.17 16.04 6.35
N ALA A 24 -7.85 15.57 5.31
CA ALA A 24 -7.64 14.23 4.74
C ALA A 24 -6.25 14.05 4.12
N SER A 25 -5.68 15.11 3.54
CA SER A 25 -4.32 15.09 2.99
C SER A 25 -3.23 15.21 4.07
N ALA A 26 -3.55 15.74 5.25
CA ALA A 26 -2.62 15.91 6.37
C ALA A 26 -2.51 14.66 7.25
N ALA A 27 -3.46 13.73 7.16
CA ALA A 27 -3.38 12.42 7.80
C ALA A 27 -2.37 11.55 7.03
N ALA A 28 -1.08 11.74 7.30
CA ALA A 28 -0.05 10.82 6.85
C ALA A 28 -0.45 9.40 7.27
N PRO A 29 -0.42 8.42 6.35
CA PRO A 29 -0.76 7.05 6.70
C PRO A 29 0.16 6.62 7.84
N LYS A 30 -0.43 6.22 8.98
CA LYS A 30 0.32 5.65 10.09
C LYS A 30 1.12 4.48 9.53
N GLU A 31 2.44 4.62 9.52
CA GLU A 31 3.34 3.62 8.99
C GLU A 31 3.28 2.40 9.92
N ILE A 32 2.50 1.40 9.54
CA ILE A 32 2.41 0.14 10.30
C ILE A 32 3.71 -0.61 10.03
N LYS A 33 4.65 -0.53 10.98
CA LYS A 33 5.90 -1.29 10.93
C LYS A 33 5.64 -2.73 11.37
N LEU A 34 5.46 -3.62 10.40
CA LEU A 34 5.42 -5.05 10.66
C LEU A 34 6.83 -5.55 10.97
N THR A 35 6.98 -6.21 12.11
CA THR A 35 8.23 -6.85 12.58
C THR A 35 8.09 -8.37 12.52
N LYS A 36 9.19 -9.11 12.68
CA LYS A 36 9.16 -10.59 12.76
C LYS A 36 8.31 -11.12 13.92
N GLU A 37 8.17 -10.31 14.97
CA GLU A 37 7.38 -10.63 16.17
C GLU A 37 5.90 -10.26 15.99
N SER A 38 5.55 -9.57 14.91
CA SER A 38 4.15 -9.24 14.63
C SER A 38 3.34 -10.51 14.39
N SER A 39 2.15 -10.56 14.97
CA SER A 39 1.26 -11.72 14.88
C SER A 39 1.03 -12.14 13.42
N GLY A 40 1.19 -13.44 13.15
CA GLY A 40 0.98 -14.04 11.83
C GLY A 40 2.14 -13.88 10.83
N ILE A 41 3.17 -13.07 11.13
CA ILE A 41 4.31 -12.88 10.20
C ILE A 41 5.20 -14.12 10.11
N SER A 42 5.48 -14.80 11.23
CA SER A 42 6.28 -16.04 11.21
C SER A 42 5.64 -17.11 10.33
N THR A 43 4.33 -17.32 10.49
CA THR A 43 3.56 -18.27 9.66
C THR A 43 3.60 -17.89 8.18
N ALA A 44 3.46 -16.60 7.87
CA ALA A 44 3.52 -16.11 6.49
C ALA A 44 4.91 -16.34 5.87
N LEU A 45 5.99 -16.12 6.63
CA LEU A 45 7.35 -16.37 6.17
C LEU A 45 7.58 -17.85 5.87
N SER A 46 7.21 -18.75 6.79
CA SER A 46 7.35 -20.19 6.56
C SER A 46 6.51 -20.70 5.38
N ALA A 47 5.33 -20.14 5.16
CA ALA A 47 4.50 -20.48 4.00
C ALA A 47 5.16 -20.05 2.68
N ILE A 48 5.82 -18.89 2.66
CA ILE A 48 6.57 -18.40 1.48
C ILE A 48 7.79 -19.28 1.22
N GLU A 49 8.53 -19.66 2.27
CA GLU A 49 9.70 -20.55 2.17
C GLU A 49 9.30 -21.93 1.63
N ASN A 50 8.26 -22.54 2.20
CA ASN A 50 7.73 -23.81 1.70
C ASN A 50 7.28 -23.72 0.23
N ALA A 51 6.64 -22.61 -0.17
CA ALA A 51 6.23 -22.42 -1.56
C ALA A 51 7.44 -22.28 -2.50
N ALA A 52 8.53 -21.65 -2.05
CA ALA A 52 9.77 -21.56 -2.81
C ALA A 52 10.40 -22.95 -3.00
N GLU A 53 10.47 -23.77 -1.94
CA GLU A 53 11.00 -25.14 -2.01
C GLU A 53 10.16 -26.04 -2.92
N LEU A 54 8.84 -26.03 -2.77
CA LEU A 54 7.93 -26.88 -3.56
C LEU A 54 7.94 -26.58 -5.06
N ASN A 55 8.27 -25.34 -5.43
CA ASN A 55 8.29 -24.89 -6.82
C ASN A 55 9.71 -24.70 -7.36
N GLU A 56 10.73 -25.04 -6.58
CA GLU A 56 12.16 -24.90 -6.94
C GLU A 56 12.55 -23.50 -7.45
N ILE A 57 11.91 -22.46 -6.92
CA ILE A 57 12.17 -21.06 -7.30
C ILE A 57 12.59 -20.23 -6.10
N SER A 58 13.18 -19.06 -6.34
CA SER A 58 13.65 -18.21 -5.26
C SER A 58 12.48 -17.60 -4.47
N VAL A 59 12.68 -17.35 -3.18
CA VAL A 59 11.73 -16.62 -2.31
C VAL A 59 11.34 -15.28 -2.94
N ALA A 60 12.29 -14.59 -3.57
CA ALA A 60 12.03 -13.33 -4.26
C ALA A 60 11.05 -13.48 -5.45
N GLU A 61 11.11 -14.58 -6.18
CA GLU A 61 10.17 -14.87 -7.28
C GLU A 61 8.78 -15.21 -6.77
N ILE A 62 8.67 -15.97 -5.68
CA ILE A 62 7.39 -16.21 -4.99
C ILE A 62 6.76 -14.90 -4.55
N ILE A 63 7.51 -14.00 -3.91
CA ILE A 63 6.99 -12.69 -3.46
C ILE A 63 6.51 -11.85 -4.66
N LYS A 64 7.25 -11.85 -5.78
CA LYS A 64 6.82 -11.18 -7.01
C LYS A 64 5.55 -11.82 -7.59
N ALA A 65 5.45 -13.14 -7.59
CA ALA A 65 4.27 -13.86 -8.06
C ALA A 65 3.05 -13.51 -7.19
N LEU A 66 3.18 -13.56 -5.86
CA LEU A 66 2.13 -13.18 -4.92
C LEU A 66 1.69 -11.73 -5.12
N ALA A 67 2.62 -10.78 -5.30
CA ALA A 67 2.31 -9.39 -5.58
C ALA A 67 1.53 -9.20 -6.89
N ARG A 68 1.90 -9.95 -7.95
CA ARG A 68 1.17 -9.96 -9.23
C ARG A 68 -0.24 -10.54 -9.08
N ILE A 69 -0.37 -11.69 -8.41
CA ILE A 69 -1.64 -12.39 -8.19
C ILE A 69 -2.60 -11.52 -7.36
N LYS A 70 -2.11 -10.94 -6.26
CA LYS A 70 -2.91 -10.06 -5.39
C LYS A 70 -3.03 -8.62 -5.90
N ARG A 71 -2.44 -8.29 -7.04
CA ARG A 71 -2.48 -6.95 -7.67
C ARG A 71 -2.16 -5.82 -6.70
N THR A 72 -1.15 -6.02 -5.84
CA THR A 72 -0.82 -5.07 -4.77
C THR A 72 -0.15 -3.78 -5.25
N GLY A 73 0.15 -3.67 -6.55
CA GLY A 73 0.84 -2.51 -7.14
C GLY A 73 2.30 -2.36 -6.70
N LEU A 74 2.86 -3.35 -5.99
CA LEU A 74 4.24 -3.34 -5.53
C LEU A 74 5.20 -3.48 -6.72
N LYS A 75 6.04 -2.46 -6.94
CA LYS A 75 7.20 -2.55 -7.84
C LYS A 75 8.39 -3.06 -7.03
N ILE A 76 8.64 -4.37 -7.11
CA ILE A 76 9.83 -4.97 -6.49
C ILE A 76 10.99 -4.84 -7.48
N GLU A 77 11.76 -3.76 -7.35
CA GLU A 77 13.01 -3.59 -8.09
C GLU A 77 14.03 -4.58 -7.55
N ASN A 78 14.60 -5.39 -8.44
CA ASN A 78 15.68 -6.30 -8.09
C ASN A 78 16.98 -5.53 -8.30
N PRO A 79 17.66 -5.01 -7.26
CA PRO A 79 19.01 -4.51 -7.44
C PRO A 79 19.88 -5.75 -7.68
N VAL A 80 19.97 -6.19 -8.93
CA VAL A 80 21.02 -7.09 -9.37
C VAL A 80 22.30 -6.30 -9.13
N ARG A 81 22.90 -6.46 -7.94
CA ARG A 81 24.27 -6.01 -7.68
C ARG A 81 25.11 -6.78 -8.69
N LYS A 82 25.37 -6.16 -9.83
CA LYS A 82 26.39 -6.63 -10.77
C LYS A 82 27.72 -6.51 -10.02
N THR A 83 28.11 -7.57 -9.32
CA THR A 83 29.50 -7.78 -8.94
C THR A 83 30.28 -7.88 -10.24
N LYS A 84 30.87 -6.76 -10.67
CA LYS A 84 31.93 -6.74 -11.68
C LYS A 84 33.07 -7.60 -11.11
N LYS A 85 33.34 -8.73 -11.76
CA LYS A 85 34.69 -9.31 -11.75
C LYS A 85 35.51 -8.58 -12.81
#